data_AF-A0A945X7Y2-F1
#
_entry.id   AF-A0A945X7Y2-F1
#
_cell.length_a   1.000
_cell.length_b   1.000
_cell.length_c   1.000
_cell.angle_alpha   90.00
_cell.angle_beta   90.00
_cell.angle_gamma   90.00
#
_symmetry.space_group_name_H-M   'P 1'
#
loop_
_entity.id
_entity.type
_entity.pdbx_description
1 polymer ?
#
loop_
_entity_poly.entity_id
_entity_poly.type
_entity_poly.pdbx_seq_one_letter_code
_entity_poly.pdbx_strand_id
1 'polypeptide(L)'
;MKKIVLGLVLSLLLSSNTYAKVQSKDITFPGNYYIKEIKACSAIPADKSFSNSSVVKKVESVIGFDWAKYHTENSNSIYVDHDPITVPIKVMMASTHNAIGNKNQSNIDIAKKFLIKLAKANTLHNSIGYEELKEKPKCYANGNQNAPCWYHEYEFASQWFGNYMIIAIWLKSELDPEELKIVNKYINKMYKKFLKPIQFRKNEKGFYAMANGGLSTLVYASWTDNKKLAAKEINHTFKEIDKLFYDDGYINNNSFRGVRAQWYHSYGVDIALGYIYIAKLWGAKVPEHIQNKLVNSAKLVNLAITDEEKFRSRKFSGDNRNEIKDPTKATPHTHQMAIAIDTLMEIVAGVKLEHDPIYLSKRKMHVPDGMDDLIGFNPNCILR
;
A
#
# COMPACT_ATOMS: atom_id res chain seq x y z
N MET A 1 -48.46 -18.20 18.29
CA MET A 1 -47.05 -18.63 18.11
C MET A 1 -46.45 -18.29 16.75
N LYS A 2 -47.11 -18.53 15.60
CA LYS A 2 -46.54 -18.20 14.25
C LYS A 2 -46.19 -16.72 14.02
N LYS A 3 -46.92 -15.76 14.60
CA LYS A 3 -46.63 -14.32 14.45
C LYS A 3 -45.42 -13.82 15.27
N ILE A 4 -45.10 -14.48 16.38
CA ILE A 4 -43.97 -14.11 17.26
C ILE A 4 -42.65 -14.61 16.66
N VAL A 5 -42.66 -15.82 16.07
CA VAL A 5 -41.49 -16.39 15.38
C VAL A 5 -41.13 -15.56 14.14
N LEU A 6 -42.11 -15.02 13.40
CA LEU A 6 -41.85 -14.16 12.24
C LEU A 6 -41.21 -12.80 12.62
N GLY A 7 -41.60 -12.24 13.76
CA GLY A 7 -40.98 -11.01 14.30
C GLY A 7 -39.55 -11.21 14.78
N LEU A 8 -39.28 -12.35 15.44
CA LEU A 8 -37.92 -12.74 15.87
C LEU A 8 -36.99 -13.01 14.69
N VAL A 9 -37.47 -13.67 13.63
CA VAL A 9 -36.71 -13.91 12.40
C VAL A 9 -36.44 -12.61 11.64
N LEU A 10 -37.37 -11.64 11.63
CA LEU A 10 -37.11 -10.32 11.03
C LEU A 10 -36.08 -9.50 11.84
N SER A 11 -36.09 -9.57 13.17
CA SER A 11 -35.08 -8.89 14.00
C SER A 11 -33.69 -9.53 13.89
N LEU A 12 -33.61 -10.85 13.68
CA LEU A 12 -32.36 -11.58 13.44
C LEU A 12 -31.83 -11.39 12.00
N LEU A 13 -32.68 -11.00 11.04
CA LEU A 13 -32.27 -10.60 9.69
C LEU A 13 -31.84 -9.13 9.60
N LEU A 14 -32.23 -8.31 10.58
CA LEU A 14 -31.81 -6.91 10.70
C LEU A 14 -30.51 -6.72 11.49
N SER A 15 -29.96 -7.79 12.09
CA SER A 15 -28.62 -7.78 12.70
C SER A 15 -27.49 -8.09 11.70
N SER A 16 -27.70 -7.78 10.42
CA SER A 16 -26.53 -7.51 9.56
C SER A 16 -26.04 -6.13 9.96
N ASN A 17 -24.81 -6.04 10.47
CA ASN A 17 -24.12 -4.77 10.75
C ASN A 17 -23.99 -3.96 9.45
N THR A 18 -25.09 -3.34 9.00
CA THR A 18 -25.14 -2.47 7.86
C THR A 18 -24.72 -1.09 8.35
N TYR A 19 -23.41 -0.93 8.52
CA TYR A 19 -22.86 0.39 8.81
C TYR A 19 -23.16 1.34 7.66
N ALA A 20 -23.34 2.62 8.00
CA ALA A 20 -23.64 3.66 7.03
C ALA A 20 -22.56 3.66 5.94
N LYS A 21 -22.97 3.38 4.70
CA LYS A 21 -22.05 3.37 3.56
C LYS A 21 -21.56 4.78 3.31
N VAL A 22 -20.26 4.91 3.06
CA VAL A 22 -19.65 6.16 2.59
C VAL A 22 -20.32 6.56 1.28
N GLN A 23 -20.85 7.77 1.19
CA GLN A 23 -21.50 8.26 -0.02
C GLN A 23 -20.53 9.13 -0.82
N SER A 24 -20.69 9.16 -2.15
CA SER A 24 -19.83 9.99 -3.01
C SER A 24 -19.89 11.48 -2.69
N LYS A 25 -21.01 11.96 -2.12
CA LYS A 25 -21.17 13.35 -1.68
C LYS A 25 -20.31 13.70 -0.46
N ASP A 26 -19.96 12.69 0.35
CA ASP A 26 -19.13 12.86 1.54
C ASP A 26 -17.64 12.89 1.20
N ILE A 27 -17.28 12.52 -0.05
CA ILE A 27 -15.89 12.47 -0.50
C ILE A 27 -15.38 13.86 -0.88
N THR A 28 -14.25 14.23 -0.27
CA THR A 28 -13.43 15.38 -0.65
C THR A 28 -12.03 14.92 -1.02
N PHE A 29 -11.56 15.26 -2.22
CA PHE A 29 -10.17 15.02 -2.57
C PHE A 29 -9.29 16.13 -1.99
N PRO A 30 -8.28 15.81 -1.18
CA PRO A 30 -7.43 16.82 -0.54
C PRO A 30 -6.44 17.48 -1.52
N GLY A 31 -6.39 17.03 -2.77
CA GLY A 31 -5.48 17.55 -3.80
C GLY A 31 -4.16 16.77 -3.87
N ASN A 32 -3.51 16.47 -2.74
CA ASN A 32 -2.18 15.84 -2.70
C ASN A 32 -2.19 14.39 -2.18
N TYR A 33 -3.27 13.65 -2.44
CA TYR A 33 -3.51 12.27 -1.99
C TYR A 33 -3.62 12.08 -0.47
N TYR A 34 -2.56 12.33 0.29
CA TYR A 34 -2.47 12.08 1.74
C TYR A 34 -2.38 13.35 2.60
N ILE A 35 -2.34 14.52 1.97
CA ILE A 35 -2.31 15.81 2.66
C ILE A 35 -3.00 16.89 1.81
N LYS A 36 -3.41 17.99 2.43
CA LYS A 36 -3.98 19.14 1.70
C LYS A 36 -2.91 19.97 1.00
N GLU A 37 -1.78 20.20 1.67
CA GLU A 37 -0.65 20.97 1.18
C GLU A 37 0.64 20.20 1.50
N ILE A 38 1.50 20.02 0.50
CA ILE A 38 2.84 19.44 0.71
C ILE A 38 3.76 20.55 1.21
N LYS A 39 4.31 20.36 2.41
CA LYS A 39 5.29 21.27 3.04
C LYS A 39 6.64 20.60 3.19
N ALA A 40 7.68 21.39 3.47
CA ALA A 40 8.99 20.87 3.80
C ALA A 40 8.91 19.84 4.94
N CYS A 41 9.52 18.67 4.74
CA CYS A 41 9.46 17.55 5.69
C CYS A 41 10.86 16.99 5.94
N SER A 42 11.41 17.23 7.13
CA SER A 42 12.72 16.71 7.56
C SER A 42 12.79 15.19 7.73
N ALA A 43 11.66 14.48 7.66
CA ALA A 43 11.66 13.02 7.61
C ALA A 43 12.02 12.48 6.21
N ILE A 44 11.97 13.34 5.19
CA ILE A 44 12.48 13.04 3.86
C ILE A 44 13.91 13.61 3.80
N PRO A 45 14.92 12.78 3.50
CA PRO A 45 16.31 13.22 3.45
C PRO A 45 16.54 14.36 2.45
N ALA A 46 17.30 15.38 2.85
CA ALA A 46 17.56 16.56 2.02
C ALA A 46 18.39 16.26 0.75
N ASP A 47 19.17 15.17 0.77
CA ASP A 47 19.95 14.70 -0.38
C ASP A 47 19.07 14.11 -1.51
N LYS A 48 17.80 13.79 -1.22
CA LYS A 48 16.77 13.47 -2.20
C LYS A 48 16.29 14.74 -2.86
N SER A 49 17.10 15.22 -3.80
CA SER A 49 16.90 16.46 -4.55
C SER A 49 17.31 16.24 -6.00
N PHE A 50 16.53 16.78 -6.94
CA PHE A 50 16.88 16.73 -8.37
C PHE A 50 18.09 17.60 -8.74
N SER A 51 18.58 18.43 -7.82
CA SER A 51 19.87 19.13 -7.98
C SER A 51 21.06 18.17 -7.82
N ASN A 52 20.86 16.97 -7.27
CA ASN A 52 21.88 15.93 -7.16
C ASN A 52 21.86 15.06 -8.44
N SER A 53 22.98 15.05 -9.17
CA SER A 53 23.10 14.28 -10.42
C SER A 53 22.92 12.77 -10.23
N SER A 54 23.27 12.22 -9.06
CA SER A 54 23.04 10.80 -8.75
C SER A 54 21.56 10.46 -8.65
N VAL A 55 20.75 11.38 -8.10
CA VAL A 55 19.28 11.25 -8.03
C VAL A 55 18.68 11.28 -9.43
N VAL A 56 19.10 12.23 -10.26
CA VAL A 56 18.67 12.33 -11.66
C VAL A 56 18.98 11.03 -12.42
N LYS A 57 20.22 10.54 -12.36
CA LYS A 57 20.64 9.28 -13.02
C LYS A 57 19.85 8.07 -12.52
N LYS A 58 19.56 8.02 -11.21
CA LYS A 58 18.78 6.93 -10.62
C LYS A 58 17.34 6.91 -11.12
N VAL A 59 16.70 8.08 -11.30
CA VAL A 59 15.35 8.16 -11.88
C VAL A 59 15.39 7.89 -13.39
N GLU A 60 16.43 8.35 -14.10
CA GLU A 60 16.61 8.06 -15.53
C GLU A 60 16.71 6.56 -15.83
N SER A 61 17.32 5.77 -14.95
CA SER A 61 17.58 4.34 -15.20
C SER A 61 16.32 3.49 -15.35
N VAL A 62 15.15 3.95 -14.89
CA VAL A 62 13.89 3.21 -15.02
C VAL A 62 13.09 3.58 -16.27
N ILE A 63 13.47 4.65 -17.00
CA ILE A 63 12.73 5.12 -18.17
C ILE A 63 12.82 4.07 -19.29
N GLY A 64 11.67 3.47 -19.64
CA GLY A 64 11.61 2.40 -20.65
C GLY A 64 12.26 1.09 -20.22
N PHE A 65 12.53 0.91 -18.92
CA PHE A 65 13.14 -0.31 -18.38
C PHE A 65 12.26 -1.55 -18.62
N ASP A 66 12.89 -2.64 -19.08
CA ASP A 66 12.20 -3.91 -19.35
C ASP A 66 12.14 -4.79 -18.09
N TRP A 67 11.15 -4.50 -17.25
CA TRP A 67 10.93 -5.27 -16.02
C TRP A 67 10.55 -6.73 -16.28
N ALA A 68 9.78 -7.02 -17.33
CA ALA A 68 9.37 -8.39 -17.65
C ALA A 68 10.58 -9.29 -17.90
N LYS A 69 11.51 -8.81 -18.73
CA LYS A 69 12.77 -9.49 -19.01
C LYS A 69 13.64 -9.58 -17.75
N TYR A 70 13.87 -8.46 -17.07
CA TYR A 70 14.73 -8.44 -15.88
C TYR A 70 14.23 -9.38 -14.78
N HIS A 71 12.93 -9.34 -14.48
CA HIS A 71 12.31 -10.21 -13.48
C HIS A 71 12.48 -11.68 -13.86
N THR A 72 12.27 -12.04 -15.13
CA THR A 72 12.44 -13.42 -15.61
C THR A 72 13.88 -13.92 -15.45
N GLU A 73 14.87 -13.04 -15.65
CA GLU A 73 16.29 -13.38 -15.59
C GLU A 73 16.86 -13.41 -14.16
N ASN A 74 16.31 -12.61 -13.24
CA ASN A 74 16.93 -12.34 -11.93
C ASN A 74 16.05 -12.70 -10.72
N SER A 75 14.80 -13.15 -10.93
CA SER A 75 13.84 -13.43 -9.85
C SER A 75 13.24 -14.83 -9.96
N ASN A 76 12.71 -15.34 -8.84
CA ASN A 76 12.03 -16.62 -8.74
C ASN A 76 10.88 -16.56 -7.72
N SER A 77 10.38 -17.73 -7.30
CA SER A 77 9.25 -17.82 -6.37
C SER A 77 9.59 -17.42 -4.94
N ILE A 78 10.87 -17.47 -4.53
CA ILE A 78 11.32 -17.04 -3.19
C ILE A 78 11.83 -15.62 -3.19
N TYR A 79 12.68 -15.29 -4.17
CA TYR A 79 13.45 -14.06 -4.21
C TYR A 79 13.01 -13.22 -5.41
N VAL A 80 12.73 -11.95 -5.15
CA VAL A 80 12.38 -10.98 -6.19
C VAL A 80 13.37 -9.84 -6.12
N ASP A 81 14.14 -9.66 -7.18
CA ASP A 81 15.04 -8.53 -7.32
C ASP A 81 14.27 -7.32 -7.88
N HIS A 82 13.55 -6.63 -7.01
CA HIS A 82 12.68 -5.51 -7.38
C HIS A 82 13.34 -4.12 -7.27
N ASP A 83 14.57 -4.05 -6.79
CA ASP A 83 15.30 -2.79 -6.60
C ASP A 83 15.41 -1.92 -7.86
N PRO A 84 15.59 -2.49 -9.08
CA PRO A 84 15.67 -1.70 -10.31
C PRO A 84 14.45 -0.85 -10.62
N ILE A 85 13.28 -1.19 -10.06
CA ILE A 85 12.04 -0.40 -10.26
C ILE A 85 11.60 0.31 -8.98
N THR A 86 11.76 -0.32 -7.80
CA THR A 86 11.28 0.22 -6.52
C THR A 86 12.16 1.36 -6.00
N VAL A 87 13.49 1.28 -6.15
CA VAL A 87 14.41 2.34 -5.69
C VAL A 87 14.23 3.62 -6.52
N PRO A 88 14.24 3.59 -7.87
CA PRO A 88 14.03 4.80 -8.67
C PRO A 88 12.71 5.52 -8.37
N ILE A 89 11.60 4.78 -8.21
CA ILE A 89 10.31 5.42 -7.95
C ILE A 89 10.24 6.05 -6.56
N LYS A 90 10.79 5.41 -5.52
CA LYS A 90 10.90 6.00 -4.18
C LYS A 90 11.74 7.28 -4.19
N VAL A 91 12.89 7.26 -4.87
CA VAL A 91 13.76 8.44 -5.03
C VAL A 91 13.04 9.56 -5.77
N MET A 92 12.28 9.23 -6.82
CA MET A 92 11.47 10.21 -7.56
C MET A 92 10.37 10.81 -6.68
N MET A 93 9.65 9.99 -5.90
CA MET A 93 8.65 10.45 -4.94
C MET A 93 9.25 11.39 -3.91
N ALA A 94 10.31 10.97 -3.21
CA ALA A 94 10.99 11.76 -2.20
C ALA A 94 11.50 13.11 -2.75
N SER A 95 12.15 13.07 -3.91
CA SER A 95 12.69 14.28 -4.56
C SER A 95 11.59 15.23 -5.04
N THR A 96 10.47 14.70 -5.54
CA THR A 96 9.30 15.50 -5.94
C THR A 96 8.65 16.15 -4.73
N HIS A 97 8.46 15.40 -3.65
CA HIS A 97 7.93 15.96 -2.40
C HIS A 97 8.82 17.08 -1.87
N ASN A 98 10.15 16.87 -1.81
CA ASN A 98 11.08 17.91 -1.40
C ASN A 98 11.04 19.14 -2.32
N ALA A 99 10.90 18.95 -3.64
CA ALA A 99 10.80 20.05 -4.59
C ALA A 99 9.57 20.92 -4.31
N ILE A 100 8.40 20.31 -4.12
CA ILE A 100 7.14 21.01 -3.83
C ILE A 100 7.21 21.66 -2.44
N GLY A 101 7.57 20.88 -1.41
CA GLY A 101 7.59 21.35 -0.03
C GLY A 101 8.56 22.52 0.22
N ASN A 102 9.66 22.57 -0.55
CA ASN A 102 10.64 23.67 -0.51
C ASN A 102 10.40 24.74 -1.59
N LYS A 103 9.33 24.65 -2.36
CA LYS A 103 8.98 25.59 -3.45
C LYS A 103 10.12 25.78 -4.47
N ASN A 104 10.86 24.72 -4.78
CA ASN A 104 11.98 24.75 -5.72
C ASN A 104 11.48 24.47 -7.15
N GLN A 105 11.18 25.53 -7.89
CA GLN A 105 10.61 25.42 -9.25
C GLN A 105 11.51 24.62 -10.22
N SER A 106 12.83 24.80 -10.17
CA SER A 106 13.76 24.06 -11.03
C SER A 106 13.65 22.54 -10.82
N ASN A 107 13.57 22.10 -9.56
CA ASN A 107 13.38 20.70 -9.23
C ASN A 107 11.95 20.20 -9.57
N ILE A 108 10.92 21.04 -9.45
CA ILE A 108 9.55 20.74 -9.88
C ILE A 108 9.52 20.50 -11.40
N ASP A 109 10.20 21.35 -12.18
CA ASP A 109 10.29 21.22 -13.63
C ASP A 109 11.01 19.93 -14.04
N ILE A 110 12.05 19.52 -13.30
CA ILE A 110 12.73 18.23 -13.51
C ILE A 110 11.79 17.06 -13.20
N ALA A 111 11.08 17.11 -12.07
CA ALA A 111 10.10 16.09 -11.69
C ALA A 111 9.01 15.91 -12.77
N LYS A 112 8.48 17.04 -13.28
CA LYS A 112 7.50 17.07 -14.38
C LYS A 112 8.05 16.43 -15.64
N LYS A 113 9.28 16.79 -16.05
CA LYS A 113 9.95 16.17 -17.20
C LYS A 113 10.09 14.66 -17.05
N PHE A 114 10.41 14.17 -15.85
CA PHE A 114 10.47 12.73 -15.58
C PHE A 114 9.10 12.05 -15.70
N LEU A 115 8.07 12.64 -15.10
CA LEU A 115 6.69 12.13 -15.18
C LEU A 115 6.26 11.90 -16.65
N ILE A 116 6.58 12.87 -17.52
CA ILE A 116 6.26 12.83 -18.95
C ILE A 116 7.15 11.83 -19.70
N LYS A 117 8.46 11.79 -19.45
CA LYS A 117 9.38 10.83 -20.10
C LYS A 117 8.96 9.37 -19.81
N LEU A 118 8.62 9.07 -18.55
CA LEU A 118 8.14 7.75 -18.14
C LEU A 118 6.87 7.35 -18.90
N ALA A 119 5.91 8.29 -19.02
CA ALA A 119 4.67 8.08 -19.76
C ALA A 119 4.91 7.85 -21.26
N LYS A 120 5.75 8.67 -21.91
CA LYS A 120 6.09 8.54 -23.34
C LYS A 120 6.77 7.20 -23.63
N ALA A 121 7.66 6.76 -22.74
CA ALA A 121 8.36 5.48 -22.87
C ALA A 121 7.45 4.27 -22.59
N ASN A 122 6.19 4.45 -22.19
CA ASN A 122 5.32 3.35 -21.71
C ASN A 122 6.01 2.48 -20.64
N THR A 123 6.77 3.11 -19.75
CA THR A 123 7.60 2.45 -18.74
C THR A 123 6.80 1.37 -18.00
N LEU A 124 7.34 0.16 -17.87
CA LEU A 124 6.71 -1.02 -17.24
C LEU A 124 5.38 -1.51 -17.83
N HIS A 125 4.86 -0.93 -18.90
CA HIS A 125 3.62 -1.42 -19.51
C HIS A 125 3.80 -2.83 -20.12
N ASN A 126 5.02 -3.18 -20.52
CA ASN A 126 5.34 -4.48 -21.10
C ASN A 126 5.29 -5.64 -20.09
N SER A 127 5.25 -5.35 -18.79
CA SER A 127 5.08 -6.35 -17.73
C SER A 127 3.74 -7.07 -17.81
N ILE A 128 3.66 -8.30 -17.31
CA ILE A 128 2.46 -9.12 -17.36
C ILE A 128 1.26 -8.43 -16.68
N GLY A 129 0.13 -8.40 -17.37
CA GLY A 129 -1.13 -7.89 -16.84
C GLY A 129 -1.87 -8.92 -15.99
N TYR A 130 -2.86 -8.50 -15.20
CA TYR A 130 -3.59 -9.43 -14.34
C TYR A 130 -4.41 -10.47 -15.13
N GLU A 131 -4.95 -10.11 -16.30
CA GLU A 131 -5.68 -11.06 -17.15
C GLU A 131 -4.74 -12.14 -17.71
N GLU A 132 -3.56 -11.74 -18.22
CA GLU A 132 -2.52 -12.65 -18.70
C GLU A 132 -1.99 -13.56 -17.56
N LEU A 133 -1.89 -13.01 -16.35
CA LEU A 133 -1.46 -13.74 -15.15
C LEU A 133 -2.37 -14.94 -14.81
N LYS A 134 -3.67 -14.87 -15.12
CA LYS A 134 -4.62 -15.98 -14.83
C LYS A 134 -4.27 -17.26 -15.61
N GLU A 135 -3.57 -17.12 -16.73
CA GLU A 135 -3.14 -18.22 -17.58
C GLU A 135 -1.76 -18.78 -17.19
N LYS A 136 -1.08 -18.16 -16.22
CA LYS A 136 0.24 -18.58 -15.74
C LYS A 136 0.13 -19.54 -14.55
N PRO A 137 1.12 -20.44 -14.37
CA PRO A 137 1.18 -21.25 -13.17
C PRO A 137 1.39 -20.37 -11.93
N LYS A 138 0.91 -20.88 -10.79
CA LYS A 138 1.18 -20.25 -9.49
C LYS A 138 2.66 -20.32 -9.16
N CYS A 139 3.11 -19.42 -8.30
CA CYS A 139 4.44 -19.46 -7.73
C CYS A 139 4.65 -20.79 -6.98
N TYR A 140 5.89 -21.25 -6.92
CA TYR A 140 6.22 -22.61 -6.48
C TYR A 140 5.54 -23.69 -7.32
N ALA A 141 5.45 -23.48 -8.64
CA ALA A 141 4.91 -24.47 -9.56
C ALA A 141 5.59 -25.83 -9.33
N ASN A 142 4.80 -26.88 -9.09
CA ASN A 142 5.28 -28.23 -8.77
C ASN A 142 6.20 -28.28 -7.53
N GLY A 143 6.04 -27.36 -6.57
CA GLY A 143 6.89 -27.26 -5.38
C GLY A 143 8.27 -26.67 -5.63
N ASN A 144 8.57 -26.21 -6.85
CA ASN A 144 9.88 -25.69 -7.23
C ASN A 144 10.06 -24.23 -6.76
N GLN A 145 10.94 -24.04 -5.79
CA GLN A 145 11.29 -22.72 -5.25
C GLN A 145 11.98 -21.79 -6.26
N ASN A 146 12.66 -22.36 -7.25
CA ASN A 146 13.35 -21.63 -8.31
C ASN A 146 12.45 -21.37 -9.53
N ALA A 147 11.20 -21.82 -9.52
CA ALA A 147 10.28 -21.55 -10.62
C ALA A 147 10.01 -20.04 -10.74
N PRO A 148 9.84 -19.51 -11.96
CA PRO A 148 9.35 -18.15 -12.16
C PRO A 148 8.02 -17.92 -11.45
N CYS A 149 7.83 -16.70 -10.93
CA CYS A 149 6.59 -16.29 -10.27
C CYS A 149 6.04 -15.05 -10.96
N TRP A 150 5.19 -15.25 -11.98
CA TRP A 150 4.58 -14.16 -12.74
C TRP A 150 3.71 -13.24 -11.89
N TYR A 151 3.22 -13.72 -10.73
CA TYR A 151 2.50 -12.88 -9.79
C TYR A 151 3.40 -11.77 -9.23
N HIS A 152 4.68 -12.06 -8.92
CA HIS A 152 5.62 -11.04 -8.44
C HIS A 152 5.91 -9.99 -9.52
N GLU A 153 6.10 -10.42 -10.78
CA GLU A 153 6.25 -9.49 -11.92
C GLU A 153 5.10 -8.48 -11.97
N TYR A 154 3.86 -9.00 -11.95
CA TYR A 154 2.64 -8.20 -11.95
C TYR A 154 2.53 -7.30 -10.71
N GLU A 155 2.79 -7.86 -9.52
CA GLU A 155 2.60 -7.20 -8.23
C GLU A 155 3.48 -5.95 -8.12
N PHE A 156 4.78 -6.07 -8.38
CA PHE A 156 5.70 -4.94 -8.29
C PHE A 156 5.46 -3.90 -9.39
N ALA A 157 5.06 -4.30 -10.60
CA ALA A 157 4.68 -3.35 -11.65
C ALA A 157 3.39 -2.57 -11.29
N SER A 158 2.41 -3.24 -10.67
CA SER A 158 1.17 -2.62 -10.20
C SER A 158 1.41 -1.65 -9.04
N GLN A 159 2.28 -2.01 -8.09
CA GLN A 159 2.69 -1.12 -7.00
C GLN A 159 3.46 0.10 -7.51
N TRP A 160 4.42 -0.11 -8.43
CA TRP A 160 5.14 0.98 -9.09
C TRP A 160 4.17 1.95 -9.78
N PHE A 161 3.15 1.43 -10.46
CA PHE A 161 2.12 2.26 -11.09
C PHE A 161 1.33 3.08 -10.07
N GLY A 162 0.99 2.52 -8.91
CA GLY A 162 0.39 3.26 -7.81
C GLY A 162 1.24 4.47 -7.39
N ASN A 163 2.54 4.24 -7.18
CA ASN A 163 3.51 5.27 -6.81
C ASN A 163 3.70 6.33 -7.91
N TYR A 164 3.74 5.93 -9.18
CA TYR A 164 3.75 6.86 -10.31
C TYR A 164 2.52 7.79 -10.31
N MET A 165 1.32 7.25 -10.07
CA MET A 165 0.11 8.06 -10.04
C MET A 165 0.09 9.04 -8.85
N ILE A 166 0.70 8.69 -7.71
CA ILE A 166 0.84 9.61 -6.57
C ILE A 166 1.68 10.82 -6.97
N ILE A 167 2.82 10.60 -7.65
CA ILE A 167 3.64 11.70 -8.19
C ILE A 167 2.84 12.52 -9.21
N ALA A 168 2.05 11.85 -10.07
CA ALA A 168 1.20 12.54 -11.03
C ALA A 168 0.17 13.46 -10.36
N ILE A 169 -0.43 13.03 -9.24
CA ILE A 169 -1.32 13.87 -8.44
C ILE A 169 -0.59 15.11 -7.93
N TRP A 170 0.60 14.95 -7.34
CA TRP A 170 1.38 16.07 -6.80
C TRP A 170 1.79 17.10 -7.85
N LEU A 171 2.03 16.66 -9.08
CA LEU A 171 2.45 17.52 -10.20
C LEU A 171 1.31 17.95 -11.11
N LYS A 172 0.05 17.61 -10.80
CA LYS A 172 -1.08 17.78 -11.73
C LYS A 172 -1.28 19.24 -12.14
N SER A 173 -1.08 20.20 -11.23
CA SER A 173 -1.19 21.64 -11.50
C SER A 173 -0.10 22.17 -12.42
N GLU A 174 1.03 21.47 -12.53
CA GLU A 174 2.21 21.90 -13.29
C GLU A 174 2.16 21.48 -14.76
N LEU A 175 1.21 20.60 -15.12
CA LEU A 175 1.05 20.05 -16.47
C LEU A 175 0.20 20.98 -17.33
N ASP A 176 0.71 21.32 -18.51
CA ASP A 176 -0.10 21.95 -19.55
C ASP A 176 -1.10 20.95 -20.18
N PRO A 177 -2.07 21.39 -21.01
CA PRO A 177 -3.07 20.50 -21.59
C PRO A 177 -2.51 19.34 -22.43
N GLU A 178 -1.40 19.53 -23.16
CA GLU A 178 -0.79 18.48 -23.98
C GLU A 178 0.04 17.52 -23.12
N GLU A 179 0.78 18.03 -22.13
CA GLU A 179 1.46 17.22 -21.12
C GLU A 179 0.46 16.35 -20.35
N LEU A 180 -0.66 16.93 -19.92
CA LEU A 180 -1.73 16.23 -19.23
C LEU A 180 -2.34 15.11 -20.10
N LYS A 181 -2.50 15.34 -21.40
CA LYS A 181 -2.99 14.33 -22.36
C LYS A 181 -2.03 13.13 -22.47
N ILE A 182 -0.72 13.39 -22.49
CA ILE A 182 0.31 12.34 -22.50
C ILE A 182 0.22 11.48 -21.23
N VAL A 183 0.21 12.12 -20.06
CA VAL A 183 0.13 11.44 -18.77
C VAL A 183 -1.19 10.68 -18.63
N ASN A 184 -2.32 11.28 -19.02
CA ASN A 184 -3.64 10.64 -19.04
C ASN A 184 -3.67 9.38 -19.91
N LYS A 185 -3.08 9.43 -21.11
CA LYS A 185 -3.04 8.27 -22.01
C LYS A 185 -2.30 7.11 -21.36
N TYR A 186 -1.16 7.39 -20.73
CA TYR A 186 -0.36 6.37 -20.03
C TYR A 186 -1.09 5.81 -18.79
N ILE A 187 -1.60 6.67 -17.91
CA ILE A 187 -2.36 6.25 -16.71
C ILE A 187 -3.57 5.40 -17.09
N ASN A 188 -4.33 5.78 -18.13
CA ASN A 188 -5.48 5.00 -18.58
C ASN A 188 -5.09 3.62 -19.11
N LYS A 189 -3.93 3.51 -19.77
CA LYS A 189 -3.40 2.24 -20.27
C LYS A 189 -3.01 1.32 -19.10
N MET A 190 -2.24 1.85 -18.16
CA MET A 190 -1.79 1.13 -16.97
C MET A 190 -2.98 0.73 -16.07
N TYR A 191 -3.94 1.63 -15.85
CA TYR A 191 -5.16 1.35 -15.09
C TYR A 191 -5.93 0.15 -15.64
N LYS A 192 -6.15 0.10 -16.97
CA LYS A 192 -6.87 -1.01 -17.61
C LYS A 192 -6.15 -2.35 -17.44
N LYS A 193 -4.81 -2.35 -17.47
CA LYS A 193 -4.00 -3.58 -17.43
C LYS A 193 -3.73 -4.08 -16.02
N PHE A 194 -3.40 -3.17 -15.09
CA PHE A 194 -2.90 -3.54 -13.76
C PHE A 194 -3.94 -3.43 -12.67
N LEU A 195 -4.74 -2.35 -12.65
CA LEU A 195 -5.57 -2.03 -11.49
C LEU A 195 -7.03 -2.45 -11.65
N LYS A 196 -7.66 -2.08 -12.77
CA LYS A 196 -9.07 -2.36 -13.05
C LYS A 196 -9.44 -3.85 -12.90
N PRO A 197 -8.61 -4.82 -13.34
CA PRO A 197 -8.96 -6.24 -13.25
C PRO A 197 -9.06 -6.80 -11.82
N ILE A 198 -8.35 -6.22 -10.86
CA ILE A 198 -8.36 -6.63 -9.45
C ILE A 198 -9.24 -5.75 -8.57
N GLN A 199 -9.73 -4.64 -9.11
CA GLN A 199 -10.51 -3.67 -8.36
C GLN A 199 -11.76 -4.32 -7.77
N PHE A 200 -11.97 -4.12 -6.47
CA PHE A 200 -13.07 -4.73 -5.70
C PHE A 200 -13.03 -6.27 -5.61
N ARG A 201 -11.91 -6.91 -5.93
CA ARG A 201 -11.73 -8.34 -5.71
C ARG A 201 -11.76 -8.61 -4.21
N LYS A 202 -12.64 -9.54 -3.79
CA LYS A 202 -12.67 -10.02 -2.42
C LYS A 202 -11.44 -10.88 -2.16
N ASN A 203 -10.69 -10.53 -1.13
CA ASN A 203 -9.56 -11.30 -0.66
C ASN A 203 -10.03 -12.26 0.44
N GLU A 204 -9.55 -13.49 0.38
CA GLU A 204 -9.85 -14.49 1.40
C GLU A 204 -8.83 -14.46 2.53
N LYS A 205 -7.62 -13.98 2.24
CA LYS A 205 -6.46 -14.07 3.11
C LYS A 205 -5.54 -12.88 2.91
N GLY A 206 -5.16 -12.28 4.02
CA GLY A 206 -4.12 -11.27 4.13
C GLY A 206 -4.43 -9.88 3.58
N PHE A 207 -3.67 -8.93 4.10
CA PHE A 207 -3.75 -7.51 3.77
C PHE A 207 -2.34 -7.03 3.42
N TYR A 208 -2.12 -6.67 2.15
CA TYR A 208 -0.80 -6.39 1.61
C TYR A 208 -0.70 -5.05 0.90
N ALA A 209 0.52 -4.73 0.41
CA ALA A 209 0.90 -3.43 -0.12
C ALA A 209 -0.19 -2.75 -0.94
N MET A 210 -0.27 -1.43 -0.80
CA MET A 210 -1.28 -0.59 -1.42
C MET A 210 -2.71 -1.03 -1.08
N ALA A 211 -2.91 -1.65 0.09
CA ALA A 211 -4.17 -2.24 0.54
C ALA A 211 -4.77 -3.20 -0.50
N ASN A 212 -3.96 -4.13 -1.01
CA ASN A 212 -4.33 -5.05 -2.10
C ASN A 212 -4.80 -4.31 -3.38
N GLY A 213 -4.22 -3.14 -3.67
CA GLY A 213 -4.60 -2.26 -4.78
C GLY A 213 -5.67 -1.21 -4.44
N GLY A 214 -6.22 -1.21 -3.22
CA GLY A 214 -7.21 -0.23 -2.79
C GLY A 214 -6.67 1.20 -2.73
N LEU A 215 -5.45 1.41 -2.23
CA LEU A 215 -4.81 2.73 -2.23
C LEU A 215 -4.57 3.24 -3.65
N SER A 216 -4.04 2.40 -4.54
CA SER A 216 -3.88 2.74 -5.96
C SER A 216 -5.21 3.11 -6.63
N THR A 217 -6.31 2.46 -6.21
CA THR A 217 -7.66 2.76 -6.67
C THR A 217 -8.14 4.13 -6.19
N LEU A 218 -7.87 4.49 -4.93
CA LEU A 218 -8.15 5.84 -4.43
C LEU A 218 -7.37 6.88 -5.22
N VAL A 219 -6.06 6.67 -5.41
CA VAL A 219 -5.21 7.56 -6.21
C VAL A 219 -5.78 7.75 -7.62
N TYR A 220 -6.17 6.68 -8.31
CA TYR A 220 -6.82 6.76 -9.63
C TYR A 220 -8.16 7.52 -9.59
N ALA A 221 -8.97 7.31 -8.53
CA ALA A 221 -10.22 8.05 -8.34
C ALA A 221 -9.97 9.55 -8.16
N SER A 222 -8.94 9.96 -7.41
CA SER A 222 -8.55 11.37 -7.28
C SER A 222 -8.02 11.93 -8.60
N TRP A 223 -7.23 11.17 -9.34
CA TRP A 223 -6.73 11.60 -10.66
C TRP A 223 -7.87 11.93 -11.62
N THR A 224 -8.91 11.08 -11.64
CA THR A 224 -10.08 11.17 -12.53
C THR A 224 -11.26 11.95 -11.96
N ASP A 225 -11.09 12.59 -10.79
CA ASP A 225 -12.16 13.28 -10.04
C ASP A 225 -13.42 12.41 -9.84
N ASN A 226 -13.23 11.11 -9.62
CA ASN A 226 -14.31 10.14 -9.56
C ASN A 226 -14.69 9.80 -8.11
N LYS A 227 -15.46 10.68 -7.47
CA LYS A 227 -15.95 10.48 -6.08
C LYS A 227 -16.78 9.21 -5.89
N LYS A 228 -17.49 8.76 -6.93
CA LYS A 228 -18.25 7.50 -6.88
C LYS A 228 -17.31 6.29 -6.77
N LEU A 229 -16.19 6.32 -7.49
CA LEU A 229 -15.17 5.28 -7.42
C LEU A 229 -14.51 5.27 -6.04
N ALA A 230 -14.13 6.44 -5.53
CA ALA A 230 -13.53 6.58 -4.21
C ALA A 230 -14.45 6.04 -3.10
N ALA A 231 -15.72 6.46 -3.07
CA ALA A 231 -16.69 5.96 -2.10
C ALA A 231 -16.90 4.45 -2.21
N LYS A 232 -16.94 3.90 -3.44
CA LYS A 232 -17.08 2.46 -3.66
C LYS A 232 -15.87 1.69 -3.13
N GLU A 233 -14.66 2.21 -3.36
CA GLU A 233 -13.41 1.62 -2.88
C GLU A 233 -13.34 1.64 -1.35
N ILE A 234 -13.61 2.77 -0.70
CA ILE A 234 -13.62 2.85 0.77
C ILE A 234 -14.61 1.87 1.38
N ASN A 235 -15.83 1.79 0.84
CA ASN A 235 -16.81 0.81 1.29
C ASN A 235 -16.37 -0.64 1.05
N HIS A 236 -15.63 -0.91 -0.03
CA HIS A 236 -15.08 -2.23 -0.32
C HIS A 236 -13.97 -2.59 0.67
N THR A 237 -12.95 -1.74 0.82
CA THR A 237 -11.83 -2.01 1.72
C THR A 237 -12.28 -2.07 3.18
N PHE A 238 -13.28 -1.28 3.60
CA PHE A 238 -13.86 -1.43 4.95
C PHE A 238 -14.45 -2.82 5.18
N LYS A 239 -15.14 -3.40 4.18
CA LYS A 239 -15.63 -4.78 4.27
C LYS A 239 -14.50 -5.80 4.31
N GLU A 240 -13.42 -5.56 3.56
CA GLU A 240 -12.25 -6.42 3.57
C GLU A 240 -11.53 -6.37 4.92
N ILE A 241 -11.35 -5.18 5.51
CA ILE A 241 -10.80 -5.02 6.86
C ILE A 241 -11.69 -5.73 7.88
N ASP A 242 -13.00 -5.48 7.86
CA ASP A 242 -13.95 -6.13 8.78
C ASP A 242 -13.89 -7.67 8.68
N LYS A 243 -13.73 -8.20 7.47
CA LYS A 243 -13.60 -9.65 7.24
C LYS A 243 -12.24 -10.22 7.67
N LEU A 244 -11.14 -9.52 7.37
CA LEU A 244 -9.78 -10.04 7.51
C LEU A 244 -9.17 -9.78 8.88
N PHE A 245 -9.62 -8.72 9.56
CA PHE A 245 -9.20 -8.39 10.92
C PHE A 245 -10.23 -8.95 11.88
N TYR A 246 -9.80 -9.87 12.73
CA TYR A 246 -10.63 -10.44 13.78
C TYR A 246 -10.87 -9.44 14.90
N ASP A 247 -11.90 -9.67 15.71
CA ASP A 247 -12.26 -8.77 16.82
C ASP A 247 -11.12 -8.65 17.85
N ASP A 248 -10.33 -9.70 18.03
CA ASP A 248 -9.13 -9.72 18.88
C ASP A 248 -7.91 -9.01 18.24
N GLY A 249 -8.05 -8.49 17.01
CA GLY A 249 -7.03 -7.75 16.28
C GLY A 249 -6.13 -8.61 15.40
N TYR A 250 -6.20 -9.95 15.48
CA TYR A 250 -5.38 -10.79 14.59
C TYR A 250 -5.86 -10.66 13.15
N ILE A 251 -4.93 -10.69 12.21
CA ILE A 251 -5.17 -10.56 10.78
C ILE A 251 -5.09 -11.94 10.14
N ASN A 252 -6.17 -12.36 9.48
CA ASN A 252 -6.25 -13.61 8.75
C ASN A 252 -5.05 -13.73 7.78
N ASN A 253 -4.35 -14.87 7.87
CA ASN A 253 -3.09 -15.17 7.21
C ASN A 253 -1.88 -14.37 7.72
N ASN A 254 -1.89 -13.03 7.72
CA ASN A 254 -0.72 -12.22 8.14
C ASN A 254 -0.22 -12.57 9.55
N SER A 255 -1.12 -12.74 10.52
CA SER A 255 -0.73 -12.98 11.92
C SER A 255 -0.44 -14.44 12.24
N PHE A 256 -0.60 -15.32 11.26
CA PHE A 256 -0.48 -16.76 11.45
C PHE A 256 0.67 -17.34 10.61
N ARG A 257 1.65 -16.53 10.21
CA ARG A 257 2.78 -16.94 9.37
C ARG A 257 3.87 -17.74 10.10
N GLY A 258 3.52 -18.33 11.24
CA GLY A 258 4.46 -19.05 12.12
C GLY A 258 5.55 -18.11 12.64
N VAL A 259 6.82 -18.45 12.41
CA VAL A 259 7.99 -17.67 12.89
C VAL A 259 8.14 -16.29 12.22
N ARG A 260 7.29 -15.96 11.24
CA ARG A 260 7.21 -14.63 10.61
C ARG A 260 5.94 -13.87 10.96
N ALA A 261 5.16 -14.34 11.93
CA ALA A 261 3.87 -13.76 12.27
C ALA A 261 3.96 -12.29 12.72
N GLN A 262 4.91 -11.93 13.58
CA GLN A 262 5.11 -10.53 14.03
C GLN A 262 5.37 -9.59 12.85
N TRP A 263 6.27 -10.01 11.96
CA TRP A 263 6.67 -9.26 10.78
C TRP A 263 5.50 -9.04 9.81
N TYR A 264 4.74 -10.08 9.48
CA TYR A 264 3.59 -9.94 8.58
C TYR A 264 2.38 -9.27 9.26
N HIS A 265 2.23 -9.40 10.57
CA HIS A 265 1.18 -8.69 11.31
C HIS A 265 1.40 -7.19 11.24
N SER A 266 2.57 -6.71 11.66
CA SER A 266 2.93 -5.28 11.60
C SER A 266 2.87 -4.70 10.19
N TYR A 267 3.25 -5.47 9.17
CA TYR A 267 3.06 -5.11 7.77
C TYR A 267 1.59 -4.84 7.41
N GLY A 268 0.69 -5.75 7.79
CA GLY A 268 -0.74 -5.58 7.53
C GLY A 268 -1.36 -4.41 8.31
N VAL A 269 -0.89 -4.18 9.55
CA VAL A 269 -1.32 -3.06 10.39
C VAL A 269 -0.93 -1.72 9.77
N ASP A 270 0.33 -1.54 9.39
CA ASP A 270 0.81 -0.30 8.74
C ASP A 270 -0.07 0.10 7.56
N ILE A 271 -0.32 -0.84 6.65
CA ILE A 271 -1.09 -0.62 5.44
C ILE A 271 -2.56 -0.28 5.75
N ALA A 272 -3.16 -0.98 6.71
CA ALA A 272 -4.53 -0.71 7.11
C ALA A 272 -4.68 0.66 7.78
N LEU A 273 -3.75 1.05 8.64
CA LEU A 273 -3.74 2.36 9.28
C LEU A 273 -3.50 3.47 8.25
N GLY A 274 -2.57 3.28 7.31
CA GLY A 274 -2.34 4.20 6.19
C GLY A 274 -3.60 4.39 5.34
N TYR A 275 -4.29 3.31 4.99
CA TYR A 275 -5.57 3.37 4.28
C TYR A 275 -6.63 4.16 5.05
N ILE A 276 -6.76 3.88 6.35
CA ILE A 276 -7.78 4.50 7.21
C ILE A 276 -7.52 6.00 7.37
N TYR A 277 -6.25 6.39 7.48
CA TYR A 277 -5.86 7.80 7.47
C TYR A 277 -6.33 8.50 6.17
N ILE A 278 -6.05 7.92 5.00
CA ILE A 278 -6.52 8.47 3.71
C ILE A 278 -8.05 8.57 3.67
N ALA A 279 -8.75 7.49 4.06
CA ALA A 279 -10.22 7.47 4.05
C ALA A 279 -10.81 8.58 4.94
N LYS A 280 -10.29 8.77 6.16
CA LYS A 280 -10.70 9.84 7.07
C LYS A 280 -10.43 11.22 6.47
N LEU A 281 -9.22 11.43 5.93
CA LEU A 281 -8.85 12.68 5.27
C LEU A 281 -9.79 13.01 4.10
N TRP A 282 -10.31 11.99 3.43
CA TRP A 282 -11.21 12.13 2.28
C TRP A 282 -12.68 12.27 2.70
N GLY A 283 -12.97 12.40 3.99
CA GLY A 283 -14.31 12.64 4.53
C GLY A 283 -15.06 11.38 4.96
N ALA A 284 -14.47 10.18 4.84
CA ALA A 284 -15.13 8.95 5.27
C ALA A 284 -15.17 8.82 6.80
N LYS A 285 -16.35 8.50 7.34
CA LYS A 285 -16.50 8.06 8.73
C LYS A 285 -16.19 6.57 8.82
N VAL A 286 -15.19 6.21 9.63
CA VAL A 286 -14.83 4.82 9.90
C VAL A 286 -15.85 4.21 10.86
N PRO A 287 -16.44 3.04 10.56
CA PRO A 287 -17.29 2.32 11.50
C PRO A 287 -16.53 1.97 12.79
N GLU A 288 -17.20 2.12 13.94
CA GLU A 288 -16.58 1.92 15.26
C GLU A 288 -15.98 0.52 15.44
N HIS A 289 -16.68 -0.53 15.01
CA HIS A 289 -16.17 -1.90 15.09
C HIS A 289 -14.89 -2.11 14.27
N ILE A 290 -14.77 -1.49 13.08
CA ILE A 290 -13.53 -1.51 12.29
C ILE A 290 -12.43 -0.77 13.03
N GLN A 291 -12.73 0.41 13.58
CA GLN A 291 -11.76 1.17 14.38
C GLN A 291 -11.27 0.36 15.59
N ASN A 292 -12.16 -0.34 16.30
CA ASN A 292 -11.81 -1.19 17.44
C ASN A 292 -10.91 -2.37 17.03
N LYS A 293 -11.19 -3.02 15.90
CA LYS A 293 -10.32 -4.07 15.34
C LYS A 293 -8.91 -3.54 15.08
N LEU A 294 -8.79 -2.36 14.48
CA LEU A 294 -7.49 -1.74 14.19
C LEU A 294 -6.73 -1.33 15.45
N VAL A 295 -7.43 -0.84 16.48
CA VAL A 295 -6.83 -0.56 17.80
C VAL A 295 -6.30 -1.86 18.42
N ASN A 296 -7.06 -2.94 18.35
CA ASN A 296 -6.63 -4.24 18.86
C ASN A 296 -5.43 -4.78 18.06
N SER A 297 -5.42 -4.65 16.73
CA SER A 297 -4.26 -5.01 15.92
C SER A 297 -3.02 -4.18 16.27
N ALA A 298 -3.16 -2.87 16.46
CA ALA A 298 -2.04 -2.02 16.89
C ALA A 298 -1.48 -2.47 18.27
N LYS A 299 -2.34 -2.86 19.21
CA LYS A 299 -1.91 -3.45 20.49
C LYS A 299 -1.19 -4.79 20.32
N LEU A 300 -1.58 -5.60 19.34
CA LEU A 300 -0.91 -6.87 19.04
C LEU A 300 0.48 -6.68 18.42
N VAL A 301 0.74 -5.57 17.70
CA VAL A 301 2.11 -5.19 17.31
C VAL A 301 2.99 -5.08 18.55
N ASN A 302 2.53 -4.36 19.58
CA ASN A 302 3.24 -4.21 20.84
C ASN A 302 3.38 -5.55 21.58
N LEU A 303 2.32 -6.35 21.65
CA LEU A 303 2.37 -7.68 22.27
C LEU A 303 3.44 -8.56 21.61
N ALA A 304 3.53 -8.54 20.28
CA ALA A 304 4.52 -9.33 19.56
C ALA A 304 5.97 -8.87 19.84
N ILE A 305 6.19 -7.59 20.18
CA ILE A 305 7.48 -7.06 20.61
C ILE A 305 7.83 -7.51 22.03
N THR A 306 6.87 -7.42 22.95
CA THR A 306 7.12 -7.65 24.39
C THR A 306 6.99 -9.12 24.82
N ASP A 307 6.15 -9.90 24.14
CA ASP A 307 5.81 -11.29 24.47
C ASP A 307 5.37 -12.06 23.21
N GLU A 308 6.36 -12.44 22.41
CA GLU A 308 6.15 -13.13 21.13
C GLU A 308 5.49 -14.51 21.29
N GLU A 309 5.75 -15.20 22.41
CA GLU A 309 5.13 -16.49 22.71
C GLU A 309 3.62 -16.34 22.91
N LYS A 310 3.20 -15.38 23.74
CA LYS A 310 1.78 -15.08 23.94
C LYS A 310 1.14 -14.61 22.65
N PHE A 311 1.80 -13.76 21.87
CA PHE A 311 1.30 -13.35 20.56
C PHE A 311 1.05 -14.56 19.63
N ARG A 312 1.97 -15.53 19.55
CA ARG A 312 1.82 -16.72 18.69
C ARG A 312 0.91 -17.80 19.28
N SER A 313 0.54 -17.72 20.56
CA SER A 313 -0.32 -18.72 21.22
C SER A 313 -1.74 -18.80 20.64
N ARG A 314 -2.20 -17.73 19.97
CA ARG A 314 -3.50 -17.67 19.31
C ARG A 314 -3.56 -18.65 18.15
N LYS A 315 -4.30 -19.75 18.32
CA LYS A 315 -4.49 -20.78 17.29
C LYS A 315 -5.24 -20.23 16.07
N PHE A 316 -4.79 -20.54 14.86
CA PHE A 316 -5.54 -20.25 13.64
C PHE A 316 -6.63 -21.31 13.41
N SER A 317 -7.83 -20.87 13.02
CA SER A 317 -8.91 -21.75 12.58
C SER A 317 -8.97 -21.79 11.05
N GLY A 318 -8.48 -22.87 10.44
CA GLY A 318 -8.54 -23.11 8.99
C GLY A 318 -7.20 -23.46 8.36
N ASP A 319 -7.19 -23.57 7.03
CA ASP A 319 -5.99 -23.94 6.27
C ASP A 319 -4.97 -22.82 6.21
N ASN A 320 -3.75 -23.09 6.69
CA ASN A 320 -2.65 -22.15 6.70
C ASN A 320 -1.43 -22.65 5.92
N ARG A 321 -1.51 -22.58 4.59
CA ARG A 321 -0.43 -23.03 3.70
C ARG A 321 0.83 -22.17 3.74
N ASN A 322 0.73 -20.96 4.30
CA ASN A 322 1.82 -19.98 4.32
C ASN A 322 2.54 -19.94 5.68
N GLU A 323 2.18 -20.82 6.62
CA GLU A 323 2.84 -20.94 7.91
C GLU A 323 4.28 -21.44 7.74
N ILE A 324 5.24 -20.74 8.35
CA ILE A 324 6.65 -21.15 8.36
C ILE A 324 6.99 -21.58 9.77
N LYS A 325 7.37 -22.85 9.95
CA LYS A 325 7.71 -23.42 11.26
C LYS A 325 9.21 -23.50 11.53
N ASP A 326 10.03 -23.37 10.48
CA ASP A 326 11.48 -23.41 10.54
C ASP A 326 12.05 -22.19 11.29
N PRO A 327 12.60 -22.34 12.51
CA PRO A 327 13.10 -21.22 13.31
C PRO A 327 14.23 -20.43 12.65
N THR A 328 14.99 -21.03 11.74
CA THR A 328 16.08 -20.35 11.02
C THR A 328 15.57 -19.24 10.09
N LYS A 329 14.27 -19.25 9.78
CA LYS A 329 13.58 -18.27 8.93
C LYS A 329 12.84 -17.19 9.72
N ALA A 330 13.01 -17.17 11.05
CA ALA A 330 12.33 -16.24 11.93
C ALA A 330 12.71 -14.78 11.63
N THR A 331 11.72 -13.91 11.75
CA THR A 331 11.88 -12.46 11.62
C THR A 331 11.14 -11.79 12.79
N PRO A 332 11.69 -11.88 14.02
CA PRO A 332 10.99 -11.49 15.25
C PRO A 332 11.12 -9.97 15.48
N HIS A 333 10.64 -9.19 14.52
CA HIS A 333 10.61 -7.74 14.61
C HIS A 333 9.51 -7.16 13.74
N THR A 334 9.12 -5.93 14.04
CA THR A 334 8.22 -5.10 13.25
C THR A 334 8.75 -4.94 11.83
N HIS A 335 7.88 -4.96 10.82
CA HIS A 335 8.26 -4.91 9.41
C HIS A 335 9.11 -3.66 9.09
N GLN A 336 10.33 -3.85 8.59
CA GLN A 336 11.30 -2.75 8.44
C GLN A 336 10.94 -1.70 7.38
N MET A 337 10.09 -2.06 6.41
CA MET A 337 9.58 -1.10 5.41
C MET A 337 8.42 -0.24 5.92
N ALA A 338 7.79 -0.61 7.05
CA ALA A 338 6.75 0.19 7.68
C ALA A 338 7.43 1.34 8.47
N ILE A 339 8.04 2.26 7.74
CA ILE A 339 9.09 3.16 8.25
C ILE A 339 8.59 4.15 9.32
N ALA A 340 7.28 4.37 9.37
CA ALA A 340 6.63 5.27 10.31
C ALA A 340 5.31 4.69 10.86
N ILE A 341 5.28 3.38 11.08
CA ILE A 341 4.13 2.69 11.72
C ILE A 341 3.85 3.24 13.12
N ASP A 342 4.88 3.70 13.85
CA ASP A 342 4.77 4.41 15.12
C ASP A 342 3.83 5.61 15.02
N THR A 343 4.04 6.46 14.02
CA THR A 343 3.17 7.62 13.75
C THR A 343 1.75 7.19 13.40
N LEU A 344 1.59 6.20 12.52
CA LEU A 344 0.24 5.73 12.13
C LEU A 344 -0.52 5.12 13.30
N MET A 345 0.13 4.31 14.14
CA MET A 345 -0.49 3.73 15.33
C MET A 345 -0.96 4.82 16.30
N GLU A 346 -0.17 5.87 16.49
CA GLU A 346 -0.54 6.96 17.38
C GLU A 346 -1.72 7.78 16.83
N ILE A 347 -1.65 8.24 15.57
CA ILE A 347 -2.67 9.17 15.03
C ILE A 347 -3.97 8.47 14.62
N VAL A 348 -3.92 7.19 14.21
CA VAL A 348 -5.09 6.46 13.71
C VAL A 348 -5.72 5.60 14.80
N ALA A 349 -4.91 4.97 15.65
CA ALA A 349 -5.36 4.02 16.66
C ALA A 349 -5.17 4.50 18.11
N GLY A 350 -4.44 5.60 18.35
CA GLY A 350 -4.16 6.06 19.71
C GLY A 350 -3.25 5.11 20.51
N VAL A 351 -2.43 4.32 19.82
CA VAL A 351 -1.50 3.34 20.43
C VAL A 351 -0.08 3.77 20.14
N LYS A 352 0.75 3.91 21.18
CA LYS A 352 2.19 4.17 21.01
C LYS A 352 2.91 2.86 20.75
N LEU A 353 3.81 2.84 19.77
CA LEU A 353 4.62 1.66 19.46
C LEU A 353 5.62 1.38 20.59
N GLU A 354 5.73 0.11 21.00
CA GLU A 354 6.76 -0.34 21.95
C GLU A 354 8.17 -0.29 21.34
N HIS A 355 9.19 -0.29 22.20
CA HIS A 355 10.58 -0.24 21.74
C HIS A 355 11.03 -1.56 21.11
N ASP A 356 11.08 -1.62 19.78
CA ASP A 356 11.61 -2.75 19.00
C ASP A 356 13.02 -2.43 18.46
N PRO A 357 14.11 -2.83 19.13
CA PRO A 357 15.46 -2.44 18.76
C PRO A 357 15.90 -2.99 17.39
N ILE A 358 15.40 -4.17 16.99
CA ILE A 358 15.76 -4.79 15.71
C ILE A 358 15.10 -4.01 14.57
N TYR A 359 13.81 -3.70 14.71
CA TYR A 359 13.10 -2.82 13.77
C TYR A 359 13.76 -1.45 13.68
N LEU A 360 14.07 -0.81 14.81
CA LEU A 360 14.71 0.51 14.84
C LEU A 360 16.09 0.51 14.17
N SER A 361 16.81 -0.59 14.24
CA SER A 361 18.08 -0.77 13.52
C SER A 361 17.83 -0.96 12.02
N LYS A 362 16.96 -1.91 11.63
CA LYS A 362 16.72 -2.25 10.22
C LYS A 362 16.02 -1.14 9.45
N ARG A 363 15.09 -0.41 10.07
CA ARG A 363 14.38 0.72 9.42
C ARG A 363 15.34 1.82 8.96
N LYS A 364 16.53 1.96 9.58
CA LYS A 364 17.55 2.92 9.16
C LYS A 364 18.08 2.68 7.75
N MET A 365 17.93 1.47 7.21
CA MET A 365 18.27 1.18 5.81
C MET A 365 17.22 1.69 4.83
N HIS A 366 16.00 1.93 5.29
CA HIS A 366 14.84 2.31 4.46
C HIS A 366 14.40 3.76 4.66
N VAL A 367 14.62 4.35 5.84
CA VAL A 367 14.42 5.78 6.09
C VAL A 367 15.17 6.68 5.08
N PRO A 368 16.39 6.34 4.61
CA PRO A 368 17.08 7.09 3.56
C PRO A 368 16.34 7.15 2.22
N ASP A 369 15.40 6.24 1.94
CA ASP A 369 14.55 6.31 0.74
C ASP A 369 13.50 7.44 0.87
N GLY A 370 13.17 7.82 2.10
CA GLY A 370 12.28 8.94 2.43
C GLY A 370 10.78 8.66 2.25
N MET A 371 10.39 7.51 1.70
CA MET A 371 9.01 7.17 1.38
C MET A 371 8.67 5.76 1.85
N ASP A 372 7.46 5.59 2.39
CA ASP A 372 6.86 4.27 2.60
C ASP A 372 6.11 3.89 1.32
N ASP A 373 6.68 2.97 0.53
CA ASP A 373 6.09 2.50 -0.73
C ASP A 373 4.98 1.46 -0.53
N LEU A 374 4.74 1.00 0.70
CA LEU A 374 3.61 0.13 1.02
C LEU A 374 2.28 0.91 1.05
N ILE A 375 2.34 2.20 1.39
CA ILE A 375 1.18 3.10 1.48
C ILE A 375 1.27 4.34 0.59
N GLY A 376 2.46 4.61 0.04
CA GLY A 376 2.71 5.67 -0.95
C GLY A 376 2.94 7.07 -0.36
N PHE A 377 3.26 7.20 0.92
CA PHE A 377 3.63 8.47 1.56
C PHE A 377 4.46 8.22 2.83
N ASN A 378 5.13 9.23 3.37
CA ASN A 378 5.83 9.13 4.64
C ASN A 378 4.95 9.70 5.78
N PRO A 379 4.42 8.88 6.69
CA PRO A 379 3.55 9.35 7.78
C PRO A 379 4.18 10.43 8.67
N ASN A 380 5.51 10.46 8.82
CA ASN A 380 6.22 11.49 9.60
C ASN A 380 6.14 12.90 8.96
N CYS A 381 5.56 13.03 7.76
CA CYS A 381 5.24 14.30 7.13
C CYS A 381 3.83 14.82 7.44
N ILE A 382 3.01 14.08 8.20
CA ILE A 382 1.67 14.50 8.62
C ILE A 382 1.72 15.44 9.84
N LEU A 383 2.55 15.12 10.83
CA LEU A 383 2.55 15.73 12.17
C LEU A 383 3.31 17.07 12.26
N ARG A 384 3.24 17.93 11.24
CA ARG A 384 4.06 19.15 11.16
C ARG A 384 3.27 20.44 11.01
#